data_AF-A0A9W4T7Q8-F1
#
_entry.id   AF-A0A9W4T7Q8-F1
#
_cell.length_a   1.000
_cell.length_b   1.000
_cell.length_c   1.000
_cell.angle_alpha   90.00
_cell.angle_beta   90.00
_cell.angle_gamma   90.00
#
_symmetry.space_group_name_H-M   'P 1'
#
loop_
_entity.id
_entity.type
_entity.pdbx_description
1 polymer ?
#
loop_
_entity_poly.entity_id
_entity_poly.type
_entity_poly.pdbx_seq_one_letter_code
_entity_poly.pdbx_strand_id
1 'polypeptide(L)'
;ASVVGLSIITKTIIMLNQLGLGTFRNVNVEPLGAEHTYGPHARTQDTREVVLNLTAATCMAPGITGGGSGRPNPSPCLVHFSCLVPKGIVFAYLKTGNDAVIKTIQFEGPTNNDKNFENNVNVSGGTIKIPIIRLAWGRSGDKGDTCNI
;
A
#
# COMPACT_ATOMS: atom_id res chain seq x y z
N ALA A 1 4.12 -12.96 -9.23
CA ALA A 1 3.66 -11.86 -10.10
C ALA A 1 4.70 -11.38 -11.11
N SER A 2 5.94 -11.07 -10.72
CA SER A 2 6.97 -10.59 -11.67
C SER A 2 7.26 -11.56 -12.82
N VAL A 3 7.40 -12.86 -12.53
CA VAL A 3 7.59 -13.91 -13.55
C VAL A 3 6.42 -13.97 -14.53
N VAL A 4 5.19 -13.79 -14.03
CA VAL A 4 3.98 -13.75 -14.85
C VAL A 4 4.01 -12.54 -15.79
N GLY A 5 4.34 -11.36 -15.26
CA GLY A 5 4.49 -10.14 -16.05
C GLY A 5 5.52 -10.28 -17.16
N LEU A 6 6.71 -10.78 -16.84
CA LEU A 6 7.77 -11.03 -17.82
C LEU A 6 7.37 -12.07 -18.87
N SER A 7 6.61 -13.10 -18.48
CA SER A 7 6.11 -14.12 -19.40
C SER A 7 5.10 -13.53 -20.40
N ILE A 8 4.21 -12.65 -19.95
CA ILE A 8 3.25 -11.94 -20.81
C ILE A 8 3.99 -11.03 -21.81
N ILE A 9 4.99 -10.28 -21.35
CA ILE A 9 5.82 -9.44 -22.22
C ILE A 9 6.54 -10.31 -23.27
N THR A 10 7.20 -11.39 -22.83
CA THR A 10 7.93 -12.30 -23.73
C THR A 10 7.01 -12.89 -24.80
N LYS A 11 5.84 -13.38 -24.40
CA LYS A 11 4.84 -13.92 -25.34
C LYS A 11 4.40 -12.87 -26.35
N THR A 12 4.12 -11.65 -25.89
CA THR A 12 3.68 -10.57 -26.79
C THR A 12 4.78 -10.15 -27.77
N ILE A 13 6.05 -10.12 -27.33
CA ILE A 13 7.20 -9.87 -28.22
C ILE A 13 7.28 -10.93 -29.32
N ILE A 14 7.11 -12.21 -28.97
CA ILE A 14 7.10 -13.31 -29.96
C ILE A 14 6.00 -13.07 -31.00
N MET A 15 4.79 -12.70 -30.55
CA MET A 15 3.66 -12.42 -31.45
C MET A 15 3.93 -11.21 -32.36
N LEU A 16 4.51 -10.12 -31.84
CA LEU A 16 4.87 -8.96 -32.65
C LEU A 16 5.88 -9.32 -33.74
N ASN A 17 6.91 -10.09 -33.38
CA ASN A 17 7.92 -10.55 -34.33
C ASN A 17 7.33 -11.45 -35.43
N GLN A 18 6.39 -12.34 -35.08
CA GLN A 18 5.69 -13.18 -36.05
C GLN A 18 4.86 -12.36 -37.06
N LEU A 19 4.40 -11.17 -36.66
CA LEU A 19 3.68 -10.24 -37.51
C LEU A 19 4.60 -9.28 -38.28
N GLY A 20 5.93 -9.42 -38.16
CA GLY A 20 6.89 -8.50 -38.77
C GLY A 20 6.87 -7.09 -38.18
N LEU A 21 6.32 -6.93 -36.96
CA LEU A 21 6.23 -5.64 -36.26
C LEU A 21 7.44 -5.44 -35.33
N GLY A 22 7.76 -4.18 -35.05
CA GLY A 22 8.77 -3.81 -34.06
C GLY A 22 8.35 -4.14 -32.62
N THR A 23 9.33 -4.38 -31.75
CA THR A 23 9.12 -4.69 -30.33
C THR A 23 8.79 -3.44 -29.48
N PHE A 24 8.50 -3.65 -28.19
CA PHE A 24 8.31 -2.58 -27.22
C PHE A 24 9.58 -1.74 -27.05
N ARG A 25 9.43 -0.42 -27.02
CA ARG A 25 10.54 0.51 -26.74
C ARG A 25 10.79 0.68 -25.25
N ASN A 26 9.76 0.45 -24.43
CA ASN A 26 9.86 0.47 -22.97
C ASN A 26 8.75 -0.42 -22.38
N VAL A 27 9.07 -1.07 -21.26
CA VAL A 27 8.17 -1.91 -20.49
C VAL A 27 8.37 -1.62 -19.00
N ASN A 28 7.27 -1.49 -18.26
CA ASN A 28 7.29 -1.42 -16.79
C ASN A 28 6.47 -2.58 -16.23
N VAL A 29 7.06 -3.31 -15.29
CA VAL A 29 6.44 -4.46 -14.61
C VAL A 29 6.49 -4.19 -13.11
N GLU A 30 5.35 -3.85 -12.53
CA GLU A 30 5.25 -3.45 -11.13
C GLU A 30 4.22 -4.33 -10.40
N PRO A 31 4.67 -5.36 -9.67
CA PRO A 31 3.81 -6.12 -8.77
C PRO A 31 3.58 -5.31 -7.49
N LEU A 32 2.34 -4.96 -7.17
CA LEU A 32 1.94 -4.23 -5.97
C LEU A 32 1.40 -5.20 -4.89
N GLY A 33 1.67 -4.93 -3.61
CA GLY A 33 1.20 -5.73 -2.47
C GLY A 33 2.14 -6.85 -1.98
N ALA A 34 3.24 -7.12 -2.69
CA ALA A 34 4.16 -8.25 -2.43
C ALA A 34 5.46 -7.87 -1.68
N GLU A 35 5.45 -6.86 -0.80
CA GLU A 35 6.65 -6.32 -0.14
C GLU A 35 7.81 -5.85 -1.06
N HIS A 36 7.66 -5.93 -2.39
CA HIS A 36 8.58 -5.43 -3.42
C HIS A 36 9.05 -3.97 -3.20
N THR A 37 8.21 -3.10 -2.61
CA THR A 37 8.59 -1.72 -2.25
C THR A 37 9.71 -1.66 -1.20
N TYR A 38 9.90 -2.72 -0.41
CA TYR A 38 10.94 -2.82 0.61
C TYR A 38 12.27 -3.35 0.07
N GLY A 39 12.35 -3.73 -1.21
CA GLY A 39 13.59 -4.18 -1.85
C GLY A 39 14.27 -5.31 -1.07
N PRO A 40 15.59 -5.20 -0.75
CA PRO A 40 16.31 -6.22 0.02
C PRO A 40 15.77 -6.46 1.44
N HIS A 41 14.90 -5.59 1.95
CA HIS A 41 14.33 -5.69 3.30
C HIS A 41 12.99 -6.41 3.34
N ALA A 42 12.47 -6.90 2.22
CA ALA A 42 11.29 -7.75 2.18
C ALA A 42 11.54 -9.02 3.03
N ARG A 43 10.59 -9.37 3.92
CA ARG A 43 10.75 -10.45 4.91
C ARG A 43 9.83 -11.63 4.64
N THR A 44 8.66 -11.39 4.07
CA THR A 44 7.70 -12.44 3.76
C THR A 44 7.92 -12.99 2.35
N GLN A 45 7.79 -14.30 2.19
CA GLN A 45 7.68 -14.98 0.89
C GLN A 45 6.32 -15.67 0.74
N ASP A 46 5.41 -15.46 1.71
CA ASP A 46 4.09 -16.10 1.71
C ASP A 46 3.26 -15.62 0.53
N THR A 47 2.37 -16.48 0.04
CA THR A 47 1.42 -16.13 -1.01
C THR A 47 0.45 -15.07 -0.50
N ARG A 48 0.38 -13.93 -1.20
CA ARG A 48 -0.56 -12.83 -0.92
C ARG A 48 -1.30 -12.45 -2.19
N GLU A 49 -2.46 -11.82 -2.03
CA GLU A 49 -3.08 -11.12 -3.13
C GLU A 49 -2.19 -9.95 -3.56
N VAL A 50 -1.92 -9.89 -4.86
CA VAL A 50 -1.00 -8.92 -5.45
C VAL A 50 -1.62 -8.38 -6.72
N VAL A 51 -1.50 -7.07 -6.94
CA VAL A 51 -1.95 -6.42 -8.18
C VAL A 51 -0.76 -6.33 -9.11
N LEU A 52 -0.88 -6.78 -10.36
CA LEU A 52 0.20 -6.66 -11.34
C LEU A 52 -0.12 -5.51 -12.31
N ASN A 53 0.66 -4.43 -12.26
CA ASN A 53 0.60 -3.36 -13.24
C ASN A 53 1.62 -3.63 -14.38
N LEU A 54 1.11 -3.75 -15.60
CA LEU A 54 1.92 -3.94 -16.82
C LEU A 54 1.66 -2.79 -17.77
N THR A 55 2.71 -2.04 -18.09
CA THR A 55 2.66 -0.97 -19.10
C THR A 55 3.70 -1.24 -20.18
N ALA A 56 3.30 -1.18 -21.45
CA ALA A 56 4.19 -1.43 -22.59
C ALA A 56 3.91 -0.43 -23.73
N ALA A 57 4.96 0.09 -24.38
CA ALA A 57 4.83 1.13 -25.41
C ALA A 57 5.50 0.73 -26.75
N THR A 58 4.74 0.68 -27.85
CA THR A 58 5.22 0.32 -29.20
C THR A 58 5.39 1.50 -30.17
N CYS A 59 5.09 2.74 -29.74
CA CYS A 59 4.81 3.95 -30.56
C CYS A 59 3.31 4.16 -30.73
N MET A 60 2.85 5.40 -30.46
CA MET A 60 1.44 5.77 -30.33
C MET A 60 0.65 5.08 -29.20
N ALA A 61 1.28 4.68 -28.09
CA ALA A 61 0.55 4.27 -26.88
C ALA A 61 0.71 5.30 -25.75
N PRO A 62 -0.18 6.31 -25.66
CA PRO A 62 -0.43 7.03 -24.43
C PRO A 62 -1.35 6.22 -23.51
N GLY A 63 -1.25 6.46 -22.20
CA GLY A 63 -2.07 5.80 -21.19
C GLY A 63 -3.55 5.62 -21.58
N ILE A 64 -4.00 4.37 -21.55
CA ILE A 64 -5.42 4.04 -21.43
C ILE A 64 -5.81 4.15 -19.95
N THR A 65 -5.91 5.37 -19.45
CA THR A 65 -6.67 5.69 -18.24
C THR A 65 -7.29 7.08 -18.42
N GLY A 66 -8.41 7.13 -19.13
CA GLY A 66 -9.22 8.35 -19.33
C GLY A 66 -9.96 8.31 -20.66
N GLY A 67 -11.28 8.46 -20.64
CA GLY A 67 -12.15 8.36 -21.82
C GLY A 67 -11.78 9.34 -22.95
N GLY A 68 -11.03 8.85 -23.95
CA GLY A 68 -11.04 9.39 -25.32
C GLY A 68 -10.26 10.70 -25.60
N SER A 69 -9.49 11.27 -24.66
CA SER A 69 -8.91 12.63 -24.83
C SER A 69 -7.40 12.70 -25.15
N GLY A 70 -6.87 11.79 -25.97
CA GLY A 70 -5.52 11.91 -26.52
C GLY A 70 -4.38 11.59 -25.56
N ARG A 71 -3.17 12.08 -25.87
CA ARG A 71 -1.94 11.78 -25.09
C ARG A 71 -1.99 12.51 -23.75
N PRO A 72 -1.99 11.81 -22.59
CA PRO A 72 -1.89 12.45 -21.29
C PRO A 72 -0.62 13.30 -21.23
N ASN A 73 -0.73 14.48 -20.61
CA ASN A 73 0.44 15.26 -20.25
C ASN A 73 1.36 14.40 -19.38
N PRO A 74 2.71 14.49 -19.54
CA PRO A 74 3.64 13.86 -18.62
C PRO A 74 3.27 14.23 -17.18
N SER A 75 2.90 13.23 -16.39
CA SER A 75 2.69 13.37 -14.95
C SER A 75 3.92 12.82 -14.22
N PRO A 76 4.26 13.37 -13.04
CA PRO A 76 5.29 12.78 -12.20
C PRO A 76 4.95 11.31 -11.92
N CYS A 77 5.89 10.41 -12.19
CA CYS A 77 5.77 9.02 -11.76
C CYS A 77 5.99 8.97 -10.25
N LEU A 78 4.90 8.87 -9.49
CA LEU A 78 4.96 8.68 -8.04
C LEU A 78 5.41 7.25 -7.77
N VAL A 79 6.69 7.07 -7.50
CA VAL A 79 7.26 5.78 -7.08
C VAL A 79 7.36 5.79 -5.56
N HIS A 80 6.87 4.74 -4.92
CA HIS A 80 7.00 4.57 -3.48
C HIS A 80 8.43 4.13 -3.14
N PHE A 81 9.17 4.98 -2.44
CA PHE A 81 10.45 4.60 -1.84
C PHE A 81 10.24 4.35 -0.35
N SER A 82 10.48 3.12 0.09
CA SER A 82 10.52 2.81 1.51
C SER A 82 11.91 3.10 2.07
N CYS A 83 11.98 3.84 3.18
CA CYS A 83 13.22 4.09 3.89
C CYS A 83 13.04 3.91 5.40
N LEU A 84 14.13 3.60 6.09
CA LEU A 84 14.15 3.57 7.55
C LEU A 84 14.50 4.96 8.06
N VAL A 85 13.54 5.59 8.75
CA VAL A 85 13.74 6.89 9.39
C VAL A 85 13.87 6.67 10.90
N PRO A 86 14.96 7.11 11.55
CA PRO A 86 15.08 7.05 13.00
C PRO A 86 13.92 7.81 13.64
N LYS A 87 13.16 7.14 14.51
CA LYS A 87 11.93 7.74 15.04
C LYS A 87 12.19 8.94 15.97
N GLY A 88 13.40 9.04 16.55
CA GLY A 88 13.83 10.19 17.34
C GLY A 88 14.00 11.49 16.54
N ILE A 89 14.05 11.44 15.20
CA ILE A 89 14.04 12.65 14.35
C ILE A 89 12.65 12.94 13.76
N VAL A 90 11.64 12.14 14.10
CA VAL A 90 10.25 12.32 13.64
C VAL A 90 9.42 12.90 14.78
N PHE A 91 9.05 14.17 14.65
CA PHE A 91 8.21 14.85 15.62
C PHE A 91 6.73 14.59 15.31
N ALA A 92 6.01 13.96 16.25
CA ALA A 92 4.57 13.81 16.18
C ALA A 92 3.89 14.90 17.01
N TYR A 93 2.87 15.53 16.43
CA TYR A 93 2.13 16.63 17.03
C TYR A 93 0.68 16.24 17.26
N LEU A 94 0.17 16.48 18.47
CA LEU A 94 -1.26 16.37 18.77
C LEU A 94 -1.88 17.76 18.77
N LYS A 95 -2.96 17.95 18.01
CA LYS A 95 -3.82 19.14 18.08
C LYS A 95 -5.25 18.72 18.36
N THR A 96 -5.89 19.35 19.34
CA THR A 96 -7.29 19.10 19.72
C THR A 96 -8.05 20.42 19.75
N GLY A 97 -9.10 20.52 18.94
CA GLY A 97 -9.92 21.74 18.84
C GLY A 97 -9.19 22.95 18.25
N ASN A 98 -9.56 24.15 18.71
CA ASN A 98 -9.00 25.42 18.23
C ASN A 98 -7.74 25.86 18.97
N ASP A 99 -7.34 25.15 20.03
CA ASP A 99 -6.18 25.55 20.81
C ASP A 99 -4.86 25.21 20.10
N ALA A 100 -3.88 26.10 20.26
CA ALA A 100 -2.55 26.03 19.66
C ALA A 100 -1.59 25.04 20.37
N VAL A 101 -2.09 24.17 21.24
CA VAL A 101 -1.24 23.29 22.05
C VAL A 101 -0.73 22.15 21.18
N ILE A 102 0.44 22.37 20.57
CA ILE A 102 1.24 21.38 19.88
C ILE A 102 2.05 20.62 20.93
N LYS A 103 1.56 19.46 21.38
CA LYS A 103 2.40 18.55 22.18
C LYS A 103 3.28 17.74 21.24
N THR A 104 4.60 17.82 21.44
CA THR A 104 5.55 16.95 20.76
C THR A 104 5.61 15.62 21.49
N ILE A 105 5.25 14.53 20.83
CA ILE A 105 5.37 13.18 21.37
C ILE A 105 6.78 12.69 21.07
N GLN A 106 7.62 12.58 22.09
CA GLN A 106 8.95 11.98 21.98
C GLN A 106 8.82 10.46 21.86
N PHE A 107 9.59 9.86 20.96
CA PHE A 107 9.64 8.42 20.84
C PHE A 107 10.78 7.85 21.71
N GLU A 108 10.42 7.39 22.90
CA GLU A 108 11.38 6.84 23.86
C GLU A 108 11.69 5.35 23.61
N GLY A 109 10.90 4.67 22.77
CA GLY A 109 11.09 3.27 22.44
C GLY A 109 9.82 2.61 21.91
N PRO A 110 9.86 1.33 21.55
CA PRO A 110 8.67 0.59 21.11
C PRO A 110 7.58 0.66 22.18
N THR A 111 6.47 1.31 21.87
CA THR A 111 5.31 1.47 22.79
C THR A 111 4.55 0.17 23.01
N ASN A 112 4.98 -0.93 22.40
CA ASN A 112 4.31 -2.23 22.43
C ASN A 112 4.99 -3.24 23.36
N ASN A 113 5.92 -2.79 24.22
CA ASN A 113 6.57 -3.66 25.21
C ASN A 113 5.66 -3.98 26.40
N ASP A 114 4.67 -3.11 26.70
CA ASP A 114 3.63 -3.40 27.68
C ASP A 114 2.39 -3.97 26.98
N LYS A 115 2.35 -5.31 26.85
CA LYS A 115 1.11 -6.03 26.49
C LYS A 115 0.20 -6.25 27.70
N ASN A 116 0.50 -5.63 28.84
CA ASN A 116 -0.29 -5.70 30.04
C ASN A 116 -1.51 -4.78 29.88
N PHE A 117 -2.54 -5.31 29.25
CA PHE A 117 -3.86 -4.70 29.34
C PHE A 117 -4.41 -5.00 30.74
N GLU A 118 -4.81 -3.96 31.48
CA GLU A 118 -5.56 -4.14 32.73
C GLU A 118 -6.90 -4.82 32.41
N ASN A 119 -6.94 -6.15 32.46
CA ASN A 119 -8.16 -6.94 32.37
C ASN A 119 -8.92 -6.96 33.71
N ASN A 120 -8.73 -5.96 34.56
CA ASN A 120 -9.29 -5.92 35.92
C ASN A 120 -10.74 -5.42 35.96
N VAL A 121 -11.49 -5.62 34.88
CA VAL A 121 -12.95 -5.40 34.93
C VAL A 121 -13.58 -6.72 35.35
N ASN A 122 -13.96 -6.80 36.62
CA ASN A 122 -14.90 -7.82 37.10
C ASN A 122 -16.27 -7.54 36.47
N VAL A 123 -16.47 -8.04 35.24
CA VAL A 123 -17.76 -7.94 34.56
C VAL A 123 -18.70 -8.96 35.19
N SER A 124 -19.56 -8.52 36.11
CA SER A 124 -20.66 -9.33 36.63
C SER A 124 -21.85 -9.25 35.67
N GLY A 125 -22.18 -10.35 35.00
CA GLY A 125 -23.34 -10.44 34.10
C GLY A 125 -23.17 -11.43 32.95
N GLY A 126 -24.26 -11.71 32.24
CA GLY A 126 -24.22 -12.50 30.99
C GLY A 126 -23.78 -11.68 29.78
N THR A 127 -23.20 -12.33 28.78
CA THR A 127 -22.84 -11.68 27.51
C THR A 127 -24.05 -11.54 26.59
N ILE A 128 -24.16 -10.41 25.89
CA ILE A 128 -25.15 -10.22 24.82
C ILE A 128 -24.47 -10.12 23.45
N LYS A 129 -25.11 -10.67 22.41
CA LYS A 129 -24.65 -10.48 21.02
C LYS A 129 -25.11 -9.12 20.51
N ILE A 130 -24.18 -8.30 20.05
CA ILE A 130 -24.48 -7.02 19.40
C ILE A 130 -23.72 -6.90 18.08
N PRO A 131 -24.29 -6.19 17.08
CA PRO A 131 -23.55 -5.81 15.88
C PRO A 131 -22.29 -5.02 16.26
N ILE A 132 -21.14 -5.36 15.67
CA ILE A 132 -19.82 -4.76 15.98
C ILE A 132 -19.86 -3.22 15.86
N ILE A 133 -20.65 -2.68 14.93
CA ILE A 133 -20.80 -1.23 14.73
C ILE A 133 -21.31 -0.48 15.97
N ARG A 134 -21.95 -1.17 16.91
CA ARG A 134 -22.37 -0.56 18.19
C ARG A 134 -21.23 -0.37 19.20
N LEU A 135 -20.07 -0.96 18.94
CA LEU A 135 -18.87 -0.86 19.78
C LEU A 135 -17.75 -0.02 19.15
N ALA A 136 -17.88 0.37 17.87
CA ALA A 136 -16.84 1.10 17.18
C ALA A 136 -16.88 2.59 17.55
N TRP A 137 -15.80 3.12 18.12
CA TRP A 137 -15.66 4.56 18.40
C TRP A 137 -15.17 5.31 17.14
N GLY A 138 -14.43 4.61 16.28
CA GLY A 138 -14.06 5.02 14.94
C GLY A 138 -13.74 3.83 14.02
N ARG A 139 -13.67 4.08 12.71
CA ARG A 139 -13.22 3.09 11.73
C ARG A 139 -11.96 3.61 11.03
N SER A 140 -10.90 2.83 11.02
CA SER A 140 -9.80 3.05 10.09
C SER A 140 -10.24 2.57 8.70
N GLY A 141 -10.40 3.50 7.75
CA GLY A 141 -10.80 3.15 6.38
C GLY A 141 -9.80 2.22 5.68
N ASP A 142 -8.54 2.22 6.10
CA ASP A 142 -7.45 1.41 5.52
C ASP A 142 -7.45 -0.04 6.05
N LYS A 143 -7.75 -0.25 7.34
CA LYS A 143 -7.64 -1.56 7.99
C LYS A 143 -8.92 -2.40 7.97
N GLY A 144 -10.03 -1.84 7.49
CA GLY A 144 -11.30 -2.57 7.38
C GLY A 144 -11.77 -3.14 8.73
N ASP A 145 -12.35 -4.34 8.72
CA ASP A 145 -12.90 -4.99 9.92
C ASP A 145 -11.84 -5.56 10.87
N THR A 146 -10.54 -5.42 10.54
CA THR A 146 -9.46 -6.05 11.31
C THR A 146 -9.00 -5.24 12.52
N CYS A 147 -9.47 -4.00 12.68
CA CYS A 147 -9.11 -3.12 13.79
C CYS A 147 -10.30 -2.29 14.26
N ASN A 148 -10.60 -2.35 15.56
CA ASN A 148 -11.51 -1.41 16.24
C ASN A 148 -10.69 -0.22 16.75
N ILE A 149 -11.13 1.01 16.46
CA ILE A 149 -10.59 2.25 17.04
C ILE A 149 -11.64 2.83 17.99
#